data_AF-A0A6A4Y2T4-F1
#
_entry.id   AF-A0A6A4Y2T4-F1
#
_cell.length_a   1.000
_cell.length_b   1.000
_cell.length_c   1.000
_cell.angle_alpha   90.00
_cell.angle_beta   90.00
_cell.angle_gamma   90.00
#
_symmetry.space_group_name_H-M   'P 1'
#
loop_
_entity.id
_entity.type
_entity.pdbx_description
1 polymer ?
#
loop_
_entity_poly.entity_id
_entity_poly.type
_entity_poly.pdbx_seq_one_letter_code
_entity_poly.pdbx_strand_id
1 'polypeptide(L)'
;GYYVRGYLKIWPIVRACVYYQIWLQRADRTFRVDLTFKSPLEISLHAAGLIRLHLRQLLQDLPLKKGYIKVFNLLKQLSRDSWLKQFVLPDAVQD
;
A
#
# COMPACT_ATOMS: atom_id res chain seq x y z
N GLY A 1 13.54 2.25 -17.14
CA GLY A 1 14.46 1.40 -16.35
C GLY A 1 14.31 1.52 -14.83
N TYR A 2 14.11 2.72 -14.27
CA TYR A 2 14.08 2.95 -12.81
C TYR A 2 12.79 2.49 -12.13
N TYR A 3 11.63 2.79 -12.73
CA TYR A 3 10.31 2.49 -12.16
C TYR A 3 10.05 0.99 -12.03
N VAL A 4 10.48 0.19 -13.00
CA VAL A 4 10.38 -1.28 -12.94
C VAL A 4 11.08 -1.82 -11.69
N ARG A 5 12.26 -1.30 -11.35
CA ARG A 5 12.99 -1.73 -10.13
C ARG A 5 12.34 -1.23 -8.84
N GLY A 6 11.74 -0.04 -8.85
CA GLY A 6 10.96 0.46 -7.72
C GLY A 6 9.71 -0.38 -7.48
N TYR A 7 8.97 -0.70 -8.54
CA TYR A 7 7.76 -1.53 -8.48
C TYR A 7 8.07 -2.92 -7.94
N LEU A 8 9.16 -3.55 -8.37
CA LEU A 8 9.56 -4.86 -7.84
C LEU A 8 9.77 -4.87 -6.31
N LYS A 9 10.08 -3.72 -5.69
CA LYS A 9 10.25 -3.61 -4.24
C LYS A 9 8.94 -3.37 -3.50
N ILE A 10 8.01 -2.59 -4.07
CA ILE A 10 6.74 -2.25 -3.42
C ILE A 10 5.58 -3.18 -3.79
N TRP A 11 5.65 -3.84 -4.94
CA TRP A 11 4.59 -4.71 -5.45
C TRP A 11 4.25 -5.90 -4.55
N PRO A 12 5.22 -6.57 -3.89
CA PRO A 12 4.90 -7.58 -2.89
C PRO A 12 4.05 -7.04 -1.74
N ILE A 13 4.34 -5.82 -1.28
CA ILE A 13 3.56 -5.15 -0.21
C ILE A 13 2.13 -4.89 -0.69
N VAL A 14 1.98 -4.30 -1.87
CA VAL A 14 0.66 -3.99 -2.46
C VAL A 14 -0.19 -5.25 -2.59
N ARG A 15 0.37 -6.31 -3.19
CA ARG A 15 -0.35 -7.58 -3.37
C ARG A 15 -0.73 -8.23 -2.04
N ALA A 16 0.19 -8.25 -1.07
CA ALA A 16 -0.08 -8.85 0.24
C ALA A 16 -1.24 -8.14 0.95
N CYS A 17 -1.26 -6.81 0.95
CA CYS A 17 -2.33 -6.03 1.59
C CYS A 17 -3.69 -6.24 0.91
N VAL A 18 -3.72 -6.24 -0.43
CA VAL A 18 -4.95 -6.48 -1.20
C VAL A 18 -5.48 -7.89 -0.98
N TYR A 19 -4.63 -8.91 -1.10
CA TYR A 19 -5.05 -10.29 -0.88
C TYR A 19 -5.47 -10.54 0.56
N TYR A 20 -4.80 -9.95 1.53
CA TYR A 20 -5.20 -10.03 2.93
C TYR A 20 -6.60 -9.48 3.14
N GLN A 21 -6.93 -8.30 2.60
CA GLN A 21 -8.26 -7.72 2.75
C GLN A 21 -9.36 -8.52 2.04
N ILE A 22 -9.09 -9.07 0.86
CA ILE A 22 -10.03 -9.96 0.15
C ILE A 22 -10.25 -11.23 0.96
N TRP A 23 -9.17 -11.86 1.44
CA TRP A 23 -9.26 -13.06 2.26
C TRP A 23 -10.02 -12.80 3.55
N LEU A 24 -9.69 -11.71 4.27
CA LEU A 24 -10.35 -11.32 5.51
C LEU A 24 -11.84 -11.12 5.30
N GLN A 25 -12.24 -10.42 4.24
CA GLN A 25 -13.66 -10.24 3.94
C GLN A 25 -14.37 -11.57 3.68
N ARG A 26 -13.74 -12.50 2.94
CA ARG A 26 -14.31 -13.84 2.69
C ARG A 26 -14.40 -14.66 3.98
N ALA A 27 -13.38 -14.57 4.83
CA ALA A 27 -13.36 -15.24 6.13
C ALA A 27 -14.46 -14.67 7.04
N ASP A 28 -14.59 -13.36 7.14
CA ASP A 28 -15.65 -12.69 7.91
C ASP A 28 -17.03 -13.14 7.42
N ARG A 29 -17.28 -13.19 6.10
CA ARG A 29 -18.56 -13.68 5.55
C ARG A 29 -18.84 -15.15 5.88
N THR A 30 -17.81 -15.97 6.07
CA THR A 30 -17.96 -17.41 6.32
C THR A 30 -18.11 -17.72 7.81
N PHE A 31 -17.33 -17.04 8.66
CA PHE A 31 -17.16 -17.40 10.06
C PHE A 31 -17.74 -16.36 11.03
N ARG A 32 -18.07 -15.15 10.56
CA ARG A 32 -18.56 -14.01 11.37
C ARG A 32 -19.72 -13.32 10.67
N VAL A 33 -20.78 -14.08 10.45
CA VAL A 33 -21.96 -13.66 9.66
C VAL A 33 -22.72 -12.47 10.28
N ASP A 34 -22.51 -12.23 11.58
CA ASP A 34 -23.04 -11.11 12.35
C ASP A 34 -22.39 -9.77 11.99
N LEU A 35 -21.20 -9.77 11.37
CA LEU A 35 -20.52 -8.54 10.99
C LEU A 35 -21.23 -7.82 9.83
N THR A 36 -21.36 -6.51 9.97
CA THR A 36 -21.84 -5.62 8.90
C THR A 36 -21.04 -5.82 7.62
N PHE A 37 -21.74 -5.86 6.49
CA PHE A 37 -21.11 -5.94 5.18
C PHE A 37 -20.31 -4.67 4.90
N LYS A 38 -19.02 -4.84 4.61
CA LYS A 38 -18.15 -3.77 4.11
C LYS A 38 -18.28 -3.68 2.59
N SER A 39 -18.50 -2.48 2.09
CA SER A 39 -18.50 -2.17 0.67
C SER A 39 -17.11 -2.40 0.04
N PRO A 40 -17.03 -2.62 -1.28
CA PRO A 40 -15.75 -2.72 -1.98
C PRO A 40 -14.84 -1.51 -1.77
N LEU A 41 -15.42 -0.30 -1.63
CA LEU A 41 -14.67 0.92 -1.38
C LEU A 41 -14.01 0.89 0.02
N GLU A 42 -14.77 0.52 1.06
CA GLU A 42 -14.22 0.40 2.43
C GLU A 42 -13.09 -0.63 2.49
N ILE A 43 -13.25 -1.78 1.86
CA ILE A 43 -12.21 -2.81 1.77
C ILE A 43 -10.96 -2.26 1.05
N SER A 44 -11.15 -1.49 -0.02
CA SER A 44 -10.06 -0.84 -0.76
C SER A 44 -9.33 0.20 0.08
N LEU A 45 -10.06 0.98 0.89
CA LEU A 45 -9.49 1.96 1.82
C LEU A 45 -8.69 1.27 2.94
N HIS A 46 -9.17 0.15 3.46
CA HIS A 46 -8.42 -0.65 4.43
C HIS A 46 -7.12 -1.22 3.82
N ALA A 47 -7.18 -1.73 2.59
CA ALA A 47 -5.98 -2.18 1.87
C ALA A 47 -5.00 -1.03 1.67
N ALA A 48 -5.47 0.13 1.22
CA ALA A 48 -4.66 1.33 1.04
C ALA A 48 -3.99 1.78 2.35
N GLY A 49 -4.71 1.75 3.47
CA GLY A 49 -4.17 2.05 4.79
C GLY A 49 -3.04 1.11 5.21
N LEU A 50 -3.18 -0.19 4.97
CA LEU A 50 -2.10 -1.16 5.23
C LEU A 50 -0.90 -0.94 4.31
N ILE A 51 -1.12 -0.65 3.03
CA ILE A 51 -0.04 -0.34 2.09
C ILE A 51 0.72 0.89 2.59
N ARG A 52 0.01 1.96 2.95
CA ARG A 52 0.62 3.18 3.50
C ARG A 52 1.48 2.89 4.73
N LEU A 53 0.98 2.07 5.65
CA LEU A 53 1.70 1.68 6.86
C LEU A 53 3.03 0.98 6.51
N HIS A 54 2.99 -0.03 5.63
CA HIS A 54 4.18 -0.77 5.23
C HIS A 54 5.15 0.07 4.39
N LEU A 55 4.65 0.96 3.54
CA LEU A 55 5.49 1.90 2.80
C LEU A 55 6.17 2.89 3.75
N ARG A 56 5.49 3.37 4.78
CA ARG A 56 6.09 4.23 5.81
C ARG A 56 7.23 3.52 6.54
N GLN A 57 7.01 2.27 6.96
CA GLN A 57 8.06 1.46 7.58
C GLN A 57 9.24 1.23 6.63
N LEU A 58 8.94 0.88 5.38
CA LEU A 58 9.97 0.70 4.36
C LEU A 58 10.81 1.96 4.22
N LEU A 59 10.19 3.14 4.13
CA LEU A 59 10.85 4.45 4.05
C LEU A 59 11.73 4.76 5.27
N GLN A 60 11.30 4.38 6.48
CA GLN A 60 12.08 4.56 7.71
C GLN A 60 13.35 3.69 7.75
N ASP A 61 13.30 2.50 7.14
CA ASP A 61 14.45 1.59 7.09
C ASP A 61 15.46 1.94 5.96
N LEU A 62 15.07 2.83 5.03
CA LEU A 62 15.91 3.23 3.88
C LEU A 62 17.19 4.02 4.15
N PRO A 63 17.33 4.83 5.22
CA PRO A 63 18.55 5.60 5.48
C PRO A 63 19.82 4.72 5.45
N LEU A 64 19.65 3.41 5.66
CA LEU A 64 20.73 2.44 5.81
C LEU A 64 21.21 1.79 4.50
N LYS A 65 20.53 1.92 3.34
CA LYS A 65 20.91 1.16 2.11
C LYS A 65 20.78 1.94 0.79
N LYS A 66 21.89 2.02 0.03
CA LYS A 66 22.05 2.69 -1.29
C LYS A 66 21.09 2.26 -2.43
N GLY A 67 20.21 1.27 -2.22
CA GLY A 67 19.35 0.69 -3.26
C GLY A 67 17.97 1.35 -3.44
N TYR A 68 17.55 2.22 -2.52
CA TYR A 68 16.13 2.59 -2.39
C TYR A 68 15.74 3.98 -2.91
N ILE A 69 16.70 4.74 -3.45
CA ILE A 69 16.42 5.98 -4.21
C ILE A 69 15.39 5.71 -5.33
N LYS A 70 15.44 4.52 -5.96
CA LYS A 70 14.49 4.14 -7.01
C LYS A 70 13.06 3.93 -6.48
N VAL A 71 12.91 3.51 -5.23
CA VAL A 71 11.60 3.38 -4.56
C VAL A 71 11.07 4.78 -4.26
N PHE A 72 11.89 5.65 -3.69
CA PHE A 72 11.49 7.03 -3.41
C PHE A 72 11.04 7.76 -4.69
N ASN A 73 11.82 7.69 -5.78
CA ASN A 73 11.48 8.31 -7.06
C ASN A 73 10.17 7.76 -7.67
N LEU A 74 9.90 6.46 -7.50
CA LEU A 74 8.64 5.88 -7.92
C LEU A 74 7.47 6.42 -7.09
N LEU A 75 7.59 6.42 -5.76
CA LEU A 75 6.54 6.92 -4.87
C LEU A 75 6.25 8.41 -5.12
N LYS A 76 7.28 9.21 -5.38
CA LYS A 76 7.14 10.62 -5.78
C LYS A 76 6.49 10.80 -7.17
N GLN A 77 6.66 9.85 -8.09
CA GLN A 77 5.90 9.88 -9.34
C GLN A 77 4.43 9.53 -9.11
N LEU A 78 4.17 8.52 -8.27
CA LEU A 78 2.81 8.10 -7.93
C LEU A 78 2.03 9.17 -7.15
N SER A 79 2.70 10.08 -6.43
CA SER A 79 2.04 11.17 -5.70
C SER A 79 1.37 12.21 -6.59
N ARG A 80 1.57 12.15 -7.91
CA ARG A 80 0.83 12.95 -8.89
C ARG A 80 -0.62 12.51 -9.04
N ASP A 81 -0.93 11.25 -8.71
CA ASP A 81 -2.30 10.77 -8.65
C ASP A 81 -2.92 11.15 -7.30
N SER A 82 -4.05 11.86 -7.35
CA SER A 82 -4.68 12.43 -6.14
C SER A 82 -5.17 11.34 -5.19
N TRP A 83 -5.67 10.22 -5.70
CA TRP A 83 -6.17 9.12 -4.89
C TRP A 83 -5.02 8.39 -4.21
N LEU A 84 -3.95 8.06 -4.95
CA LEU A 84 -2.76 7.44 -4.37
C LEU A 84 -2.10 8.33 -3.33
N LYS A 85 -1.99 9.64 -3.61
CA LYS A 85 -1.50 10.62 -2.63
C LYS A 85 -2.34 10.60 -1.36
N GLN A 86 -3.66 10.66 -1.49
CA GLN A 86 -4.59 10.75 -0.37
C GLN A 86 -4.72 9.47 0.46
N PHE A 87 -4.61 8.28 -0.14
CA PHE A 87 -4.94 7.03 0.55
C PHE A 87 -3.79 6.01 0.68
N VAL A 88 -2.83 6.00 -0.25
CA VAL A 88 -1.81 4.95 -0.33
C VAL A 88 -0.42 5.43 0.09
N LEU A 89 -0.06 6.65 -0.30
CA LEU A 89 1.31 7.12 -0.16
C LEU A 89 1.56 7.72 1.24
N PRO A 90 2.71 7.45 1.87
CA PRO A 90 3.13 8.12 3.11
C PRO A 90 3.38 9.62 2.90
N ASP A 91 3.27 10.41 3.95
CA ASP A 91 3.45 11.88 3.88
C ASP A 91 4.88 12.27 3.47
N ALA A 92 5.87 11.45 3.85
CA ALA A 92 7.29 11.64 3.53
C ALA A 92 7.64 11.67 2.02
N VAL A 93 6.69 11.32 1.13
CA VAL A 93 6.89 11.35 -0.35
C VAL A 93 5.96 12.35 -1.05
N GLN A 94 5.24 13.18 -0.29
CA GLN A 94 4.21 14.09 -0.81
C GLN A 94 4.72 15.50 -1.15
N ASP A 95 5.98 15.80 -0.80
CA ASP A 95 6.72 17.04 -1.08
C ASP A 95 7.80 16.84 -2.17
#